data_AF-A0AA43FJ88-F1
#
_entry.id   AF-A0AA43FJ88-F1
#
_cell.length_a   1.000
_cell.length_b   1.000
_cell.length_c   1.000
_cell.angle_alpha   90.00
_cell.angle_beta   90.00
_cell.angle_gamma   90.00
#
_symmetry.space_group_name_H-M   'P 1'
#
loop_
_entity.id
_entity.type
_entity.pdbx_description
1 polymer ?
#
loop_
_entity_poly.entity_id
_entity_poly.type
_entity_poly.pdbx_seq_one_letter_code
_entity_poly.pdbx_strand_id
1 'polypeptide(L)'
;AILEFGVVYPWLRQGEVYKYDSYYAWIGATTGDKISYVLGRPVEFISEALSTPMRAAAWWNLLLGFGFLVLLSPLGAAMAFWPSMELFLSWYWGAHGLFYHYPLLILPMWTLAAVMGTANLGRFMARIWPWGRARFIVSLVAGLYILVGNVWLAREYGGLPLIASPSRLITEQHRKHAAAAMEAMKIIPPGATVSAHDGPYSFLTHNPNAYLYHGDKTGHVIVDFYEGKRTHGYEMWPFTAMDIEYIVLDSNAPHEVRKANAWDVTDVLAHPDYELIRARDGLYIFKLKESARRKTATGLSESGDG
;
A
#
# COMPACT_ATOMS: atom_id res chain seq x y z
N ALA A 1 -16.64 -12.60 -34.23
CA ALA A 1 -15.25 -12.56 -33.75
C ALA A 1 -15.26 -12.92 -32.27
N ILE A 2 -14.68 -14.05 -31.89
CA ILE A 2 -14.47 -14.42 -30.49
C ILE A 2 -13.15 -13.75 -30.10
N LEU A 3 -13.23 -12.74 -29.24
CA LEU A 3 -12.04 -12.13 -28.65
C LEU A 3 -11.56 -13.09 -27.54
N GLU A 4 -10.52 -13.86 -27.82
CA GLU A 4 -9.78 -14.55 -26.79
C GLU A 4 -8.97 -13.51 -26.01
N PHE A 5 -9.43 -13.21 -24.79
CA PHE A 5 -8.62 -12.49 -23.82
C PHE A 5 -7.68 -13.49 -23.15
N GLY A 6 -6.46 -13.62 -23.68
CA GLY A 6 -5.39 -14.28 -22.97
C GLY A 6 -4.98 -13.44 -21.76
N VAL A 7 -5.33 -13.89 -20.55
CA VAL A 7 -4.78 -13.31 -19.32
C VAL A 7 -3.34 -13.80 -19.22
N VAL A 8 -2.39 -12.97 -19.65
CA VAL A 8 -0.97 -13.20 -19.42
C VAL A 8 -0.72 -12.92 -17.95
N TYR A 9 -0.83 -13.96 -17.11
CA TYR A 9 -0.24 -13.90 -15.78
C TYR A 9 1.27 -13.80 -15.98
N PRO A 10 1.96 -12.77 -15.47
CA PRO A 10 3.41 -12.79 -15.46
C PRO A 10 3.82 -14.09 -14.78
N TRP A 11 4.60 -14.91 -15.46
CA TRP A 11 5.08 -16.17 -14.93
C TRP A 11 5.96 -15.82 -13.73
N LEU A 12 5.39 -15.92 -12.53
CA LEU A 12 6.12 -15.81 -11.29
C LEU A 12 7.20 -16.88 -11.34
N ARG A 13 8.42 -16.54 -10.93
CA ARG A 13 9.51 -17.52 -11.00
C ARG A 13 9.11 -18.73 -10.16
N GLN A 14 9.53 -19.92 -10.58
CA GLN A 14 9.22 -21.16 -9.89
C GLN A 14 9.69 -21.06 -8.43
N GLY A 15 8.75 -21.02 -7.48
CA GLY A 15 9.01 -20.83 -6.04
C GLY A 15 8.60 -19.47 -5.47
N GLU A 16 8.32 -18.45 -6.29
CA GLU A 16 7.82 -17.15 -5.81
C GLU A 16 6.32 -17.24 -5.49
N VAL A 17 5.98 -17.10 -4.21
CA VAL A 17 4.59 -16.93 -3.78
C VAL A 17 4.15 -15.51 -4.13
N TYR A 18 3.08 -15.37 -4.90
CA TYR A 18 2.48 -14.05 -5.16
C TYR A 18 2.12 -13.40 -3.83
N LYS A 19 2.86 -12.36 -3.41
CA LYS A 19 2.71 -11.74 -2.08
C LYS A 19 1.28 -11.34 -1.76
N TYR A 20 0.56 -10.83 -2.76
CA TYR A 20 -0.82 -10.38 -2.62
C TYR A 20 -1.82 -11.54 -2.43
N ASP A 21 -1.41 -12.79 -2.68
CA ASP A 21 -2.24 -13.97 -2.41
C ASP A 21 -2.65 -14.06 -0.94
N SER A 22 -1.74 -13.66 -0.04
CA SER A 22 -1.97 -13.59 1.41
C SER A 22 -3.11 -12.64 1.79
N TYR A 23 -3.42 -11.64 0.96
CA TYR A 23 -4.54 -10.73 1.21
C TYR A 23 -5.91 -11.38 0.96
N TYR A 24 -5.92 -12.54 0.30
CA TYR A 24 -7.12 -13.33 0.02
C TYR A 24 -7.14 -14.65 0.78
N ALA A 25 -6.26 -14.83 1.76
CA ALA A 25 -6.14 -16.07 2.54
C ALA A 25 -7.42 -16.45 3.29
N TRP A 26 -8.30 -15.48 3.57
CA TRP A 26 -9.61 -15.72 4.19
C TRP A 26 -10.58 -16.50 3.29
N ILE A 27 -10.39 -16.47 1.96
CA ILE A 27 -11.22 -17.21 0.99
C ILE A 27 -10.71 -18.67 0.86
N GLY A 28 -9.40 -18.88 1.03
CA GLY A 28 -8.77 -20.19 0.91
C GLY A 28 -7.24 -20.11 0.83
N ALA A 29 -6.56 -21.22 1.11
CA ALA A 29 -5.10 -21.30 1.09
C ALA A 29 -4.53 -21.44 -0.33
N THR A 30 -5.26 -22.09 -1.23
CA THR A 30 -4.87 -22.29 -2.63
C THR A 30 -5.88 -21.67 -3.59
N THR A 31 -5.49 -21.48 -4.86
CA THR A 31 -6.42 -21.04 -5.92
C THR A 31 -7.63 -21.97 -6.05
N GLY A 32 -7.43 -23.29 -5.89
CA GLY A 32 -8.50 -24.28 -5.92
C GLY A 32 -9.49 -24.10 -4.77
N ASP A 33 -8.99 -23.90 -3.55
CA ASP A 33 -9.83 -23.64 -2.37
C ASP A 33 -10.65 -22.37 -2.56
N LYS A 34 -10.03 -21.30 -3.09
CA LYS A 34 -10.71 -20.02 -3.33
C LYS A 34 -11.86 -20.16 -4.32
N ILE A 35 -11.65 -20.87 -5.43
CA ILE A 35 -12.70 -21.14 -6.41
C ILE A 35 -13.80 -22.01 -5.78
N SER A 36 -13.43 -23.06 -5.06
CA SER A 36 -14.38 -23.95 -4.39
C SER A 36 -15.22 -23.23 -3.34
N TYR A 37 -14.62 -22.32 -2.57
CA TYR A 37 -15.31 -21.53 -1.56
C TYR A 37 -16.32 -20.56 -2.20
N VAL A 38 -15.90 -19.80 -3.23
CA VAL A 38 -16.78 -18.84 -3.93
C VAL A 38 -17.98 -19.54 -4.59
N LEU A 39 -17.76 -20.68 -5.25
CA LEU A 39 -18.81 -21.40 -5.98
C LEU A 39 -19.66 -22.28 -5.06
N GLY A 40 -19.04 -22.90 -4.04
CA GLY A 40 -19.69 -23.82 -3.13
C GLY A 40 -20.46 -23.11 -2.01
N ARG A 41 -20.08 -21.89 -1.65
CA ARG A 41 -20.65 -21.15 -0.51
C ARG A 41 -20.92 -19.67 -0.82
N PRO A 42 -21.68 -19.34 -1.88
CA PRO A 42 -21.83 -17.96 -2.35
C PRO A 42 -22.45 -17.02 -1.32
N VAL A 43 -23.37 -17.50 -0.47
CA VAL A 43 -24.01 -16.68 0.58
C VAL A 43 -23.03 -16.39 1.72
N GLU A 44 -22.26 -17.39 2.17
CA GLU A 44 -21.20 -17.21 3.18
C GLU A 44 -20.14 -16.25 2.66
N PHE A 45 -19.67 -16.45 1.43
CA PHE A 45 -18.71 -15.58 0.77
C PHE A 45 -19.17 -14.11 0.72
N ILE A 46 -20.41 -13.84 0.29
CA ILE A 46 -20.95 -12.47 0.26
C ILE A 46 -21.08 -11.90 1.67
N SER A 47 -21.58 -12.69 2.63
CA SER A 47 -21.72 -12.28 4.03
C SER A 47 -20.36 -11.90 4.63
N GLU A 48 -19.35 -12.74 4.46
CA GLU A 48 -17.99 -12.48 4.93
C GLU A 48 -17.35 -11.31 4.20
N ALA A 49 -17.54 -11.18 2.89
CA ALA A 49 -17.03 -10.05 2.11
C ALA A 49 -17.57 -8.70 2.62
N LEU A 50 -18.85 -8.69 3.04
CA LEU A 50 -19.53 -7.50 3.57
C LEU A 50 -19.40 -7.34 5.09
N SER A 51 -18.89 -8.36 5.80
CA SER A 51 -18.77 -8.33 7.27
C SER A 51 -17.76 -7.31 7.79
N THR A 52 -16.81 -6.88 6.95
CA THR A 52 -15.85 -5.84 7.31
C THR A 52 -16.44 -4.47 6.99
N PRO A 53 -16.70 -3.61 7.99
CA PRO A 53 -17.32 -2.30 7.77
C PRO A 53 -16.55 -1.42 6.78
N MET A 54 -15.21 -1.53 6.76
CA MET A 54 -14.37 -0.78 5.83
C MET A 54 -14.57 -1.19 4.36
N ARG A 55 -14.75 -2.49 4.07
CA ARG A 55 -15.01 -3.00 2.72
C ARG A 55 -16.38 -2.55 2.22
N ALA A 56 -17.40 -2.68 3.07
CA ALA A 56 -18.75 -2.21 2.78
C ALA A 56 -18.78 -0.68 2.57
N ALA A 57 -18.10 0.08 3.42
CA ALA A 57 -17.99 1.53 3.30
C ALA A 57 -17.29 1.94 1.99
N ALA A 58 -16.24 1.24 1.58
CA ALA A 58 -15.53 1.56 0.35
C ALA A 58 -16.41 1.30 -0.91
N TRP A 59 -17.20 0.21 -0.93
CA TRP A 59 -18.22 0.00 -1.97
C TRP A 59 -19.27 1.11 -1.98
N TRP A 60 -19.76 1.46 -0.80
CA TRP A 60 -20.75 2.51 -0.64
C TRP A 60 -20.22 3.87 -1.11
N ASN A 61 -18.97 4.19 -0.79
CA ASN A 61 -18.34 5.44 -1.20
C ASN A 61 -18.11 5.52 -2.71
N LEU A 62 -17.75 4.42 -3.38
CA LEU A 62 -17.69 4.41 -4.84
C LEU A 62 -19.09 4.60 -5.45
N LEU A 63 -20.10 3.88 -4.95
CA LEU A 63 -21.48 4.05 -5.43
C LEU A 63 -21.98 5.49 -5.23
N LEU A 64 -21.71 6.09 -4.07
CA LEU A 64 -22.00 7.49 -3.79
C LEU A 64 -21.20 8.43 -4.70
N GLY A 65 -19.91 8.18 -4.94
CA GLY A 65 -19.08 8.99 -5.82
C GLY A 65 -19.57 9.02 -7.26
N PHE A 66 -20.23 7.95 -7.71
CA PHE A 66 -20.82 7.82 -9.04
C PHE A 66 -22.36 7.93 -9.06
N GLY A 67 -22.99 8.32 -7.95
CA GLY A 67 -24.44 8.53 -7.85
C GLY A 67 -25.30 7.34 -8.21
N PHE A 68 -24.80 6.13 -7.92
CA PHE A 68 -25.43 4.86 -8.28
C PHE A 68 -25.66 4.69 -9.79
N LEU A 69 -25.11 5.57 -10.64
CA LEU A 69 -25.29 5.54 -12.10
C LEU A 69 -24.75 4.24 -12.69
N VAL A 70 -23.70 3.68 -12.10
CA VAL A 70 -23.12 2.38 -12.48
C VAL A 70 -24.18 1.26 -12.50
N LEU A 71 -25.14 1.29 -11.56
CA LEU A 71 -26.20 0.27 -11.46
C LEU A 71 -27.28 0.40 -12.55
N LEU A 72 -27.36 1.56 -13.23
CA LEU A 72 -28.33 1.81 -14.29
C LEU A 72 -27.89 1.24 -15.65
N SER A 73 -26.69 0.66 -15.73
CA SER A 73 -26.18 -0.04 -16.91
C SER A 73 -25.78 -1.46 -16.52
N PRO A 74 -26.55 -2.51 -16.83
CA PRO A 74 -26.17 -3.88 -16.49
C PRO A 74 -24.79 -4.27 -17.02
N LEU A 75 -24.49 -3.88 -18.26
CA LEU A 75 -23.17 -4.07 -18.85
C LEU A 75 -22.09 -3.25 -18.14
N GLY A 76 -22.37 -1.99 -17.81
CA GLY A 76 -21.44 -1.13 -17.06
C GLY A 76 -21.16 -1.67 -15.65
N ALA A 77 -22.20 -2.11 -14.94
CA ALA A 77 -22.10 -2.74 -13.63
C ALA A 77 -21.23 -4.00 -13.70
N ALA A 78 -21.44 -4.87 -14.68
CA ALA A 78 -20.60 -6.06 -14.87
C ALA A 78 -19.12 -5.70 -15.15
N MET A 79 -18.87 -4.68 -15.98
CA MET A 79 -17.51 -4.19 -16.28
C MET A 79 -16.81 -3.59 -15.06
N ALA A 80 -17.54 -2.85 -14.22
CA ALA A 80 -16.99 -2.26 -13.00
C ALA A 80 -16.81 -3.31 -11.89
N PHE A 81 -17.72 -4.29 -11.79
CA PHE A 81 -17.75 -5.28 -10.73
C PHE A 81 -16.49 -6.16 -10.70
N TRP A 82 -16.10 -6.74 -11.84
CA TRP A 82 -14.98 -7.68 -11.91
C TRP A 82 -13.64 -7.11 -11.43
N PRO A 83 -13.12 -5.99 -11.97
CA PRO A 83 -11.86 -5.41 -11.51
C PRO A 83 -11.97 -4.86 -10.07
N SER A 84 -13.18 -4.50 -9.63
CA SER A 84 -13.39 -4.08 -8.25
C SER A 84 -13.23 -5.22 -7.25
N MET A 85 -13.63 -6.45 -7.61
CA MET A 85 -13.50 -7.61 -6.71
C MET A 85 -12.07 -7.82 -6.20
N GLU A 86 -11.04 -7.54 -7.01
CA GLU A 86 -9.65 -7.61 -6.56
C GLU A 86 -9.41 -6.70 -5.34
N LEU A 87 -9.75 -5.42 -5.46
CA LEU A 87 -9.53 -4.45 -4.37
C LEU A 87 -10.40 -4.72 -3.15
N PHE A 88 -11.63 -5.19 -3.35
CA PHE A 88 -12.60 -5.36 -2.27
C PHE A 88 -12.53 -6.70 -1.55
N LEU A 89 -12.01 -7.75 -2.19
CA LEU A 89 -11.77 -9.04 -1.54
C LEU A 89 -10.45 -9.06 -0.77
N SER A 90 -9.60 -8.05 -0.95
CA SER A 90 -8.34 -7.90 -0.23
C SER A 90 -8.57 -7.57 1.26
N TRP A 91 -7.94 -8.33 2.15
CA TRP A 91 -7.82 -8.00 3.58
C TRP A 91 -6.89 -6.81 3.84
N TYR A 92 -6.10 -6.41 2.83
CA TYR A 92 -5.24 -5.25 2.96
C TYR A 92 -6.07 -3.98 2.91
N TRP A 93 -6.19 -3.30 4.04
CA TRP A 93 -6.97 -2.08 4.20
C TRP A 93 -6.56 -0.96 3.22
N GLY A 94 -5.29 -0.92 2.81
CA GLY A 94 -4.80 0.01 1.80
C GLY A 94 -5.39 -0.22 0.41
N ALA A 95 -5.80 -1.45 0.07
CA ALA A 95 -6.32 -1.78 -1.26
C ALA A 95 -7.70 -1.13 -1.53
N HIS A 96 -8.54 -0.98 -0.50
CA HIS A 96 -9.89 -0.46 -0.64
C HIS A 96 -10.07 0.99 -0.14
N GLY A 97 -9.07 1.58 0.51
CA GLY A 97 -9.14 2.98 0.94
C GLY A 97 -9.03 3.94 -0.25
N LEU A 98 -10.00 4.86 -0.39
CA LEU A 98 -10.03 5.89 -1.45
C LEU A 98 -8.84 6.86 -1.42
N PHE A 99 -8.08 6.88 -0.33
CA PHE A 99 -6.86 7.66 -0.18
C PHE A 99 -5.63 7.06 -0.87
N TYR A 100 -5.66 5.75 -1.09
CA TYR A 100 -4.56 5.06 -1.72
C TYR A 100 -4.71 5.13 -3.24
N HIS A 101 -3.61 4.87 -3.94
CA HIS A 101 -3.61 4.87 -5.39
C HIS A 101 -4.27 3.60 -5.98
N TYR A 102 -4.50 2.55 -5.19
CA TYR A 102 -5.03 1.27 -5.69
C TYR A 102 -6.42 1.40 -6.35
N PRO A 103 -7.40 2.14 -5.78
CA PRO A 103 -8.67 2.38 -6.45
C PRO A 103 -8.57 3.10 -7.80
N LEU A 104 -7.47 3.83 -8.08
CA LEU A 104 -7.29 4.50 -9.37
C LEU A 104 -7.29 3.51 -10.54
N LEU A 105 -6.93 2.24 -10.31
CA LEU A 105 -6.94 1.18 -11.32
C LEU A 105 -8.36 0.84 -11.80
N ILE A 106 -9.37 0.99 -10.94
CA ILE A 106 -10.76 0.63 -11.27
C ILE A 106 -11.61 1.84 -11.72
N LEU A 107 -11.17 3.06 -11.42
CA LEU A 107 -11.92 4.28 -11.74
C LEU A 107 -12.28 4.44 -13.24
N PRO A 108 -11.43 4.07 -14.22
CA PRO A 108 -11.81 4.16 -15.63
C PRO A 108 -13.05 3.32 -15.97
N MET A 109 -13.14 2.11 -15.40
CA MET A 109 -14.28 1.21 -15.61
C MET A 109 -15.53 1.72 -14.93
N TRP A 110 -15.42 2.24 -13.70
CA TRP A 110 -16.52 2.90 -13.00
C TRP A 110 -17.04 4.14 -13.73
N THR A 111 -16.12 4.96 -14.26
CA THR A 111 -16.47 6.15 -15.04
C THR A 111 -17.23 5.78 -16.30
N LEU A 112 -16.73 4.79 -17.05
CA LEU A 112 -17.41 4.30 -18.25
C LEU A 112 -18.80 3.72 -17.90
N ALA A 113 -18.89 2.93 -16.84
CA ALA A 113 -20.16 2.39 -16.37
C ALA A 113 -21.16 3.48 -15.97
N ALA A 114 -20.71 4.54 -15.31
CA ALA A 114 -21.53 5.70 -14.95
C ALA A 114 -21.98 6.49 -16.19
N VAL A 115 -21.13 6.65 -17.22
CA VAL A 115 -21.51 7.26 -18.49
C VAL A 115 -22.60 6.45 -19.18
N MET A 116 -22.46 5.13 -19.24
CA MET A 116 -23.48 4.24 -19.80
C MET A 116 -24.79 4.30 -19.00
N GLY A 117 -24.68 4.33 -17.66
CA GLY A 117 -25.83 4.48 -16.76
C GLY A 117 -26.57 5.80 -16.96
N THR A 118 -25.82 6.90 -17.12
CA THR A 118 -26.36 8.22 -17.45
C THR A 118 -27.09 8.20 -18.78
N ALA A 119 -26.53 7.54 -19.81
CA ALA A 119 -27.18 7.40 -21.11
C ALA A 119 -28.49 6.60 -21.01
N ASN A 120 -28.51 5.51 -20.24
CA ASN A 120 -29.72 4.71 -20.01
C ASN A 120 -30.78 5.51 -19.26
N LEU A 121 -30.39 6.23 -18.20
CA LEU A 121 -31.28 7.13 -17.47
C LEU A 121 -31.84 8.23 -18.38
N GLY A 122 -31.00 8.84 -19.23
CA GLY A 122 -31.44 9.85 -20.19
C GLY A 122 -32.43 9.31 -21.22
N ARG A 123 -32.25 8.07 -21.71
CA ARG A 123 -33.22 7.40 -22.60
C ARG A 123 -34.53 7.12 -21.87
N PHE A 124 -34.47 6.64 -20.63
CA PHE A 124 -35.65 6.38 -19.80
C PHE A 124 -36.43 7.66 -19.52
N MET A 125 -35.75 8.72 -19.06
CA MET A 125 -36.36 10.01 -18.77
C MET A 125 -36.93 10.68 -20.02
N ALA A 126 -36.31 10.54 -21.19
CA ALA A 126 -36.88 11.07 -22.43
C ALA A 126 -38.19 10.36 -22.86
N ARG A 127 -38.43 9.12 -22.41
CA ARG A 127 -39.71 8.43 -22.66
C ARG A 127 -40.82 8.95 -21.76
N ILE A 128 -40.49 9.30 -20.51
CA ILE A 128 -41.44 9.80 -19.51
C ILE A 128 -41.68 11.31 -19.68
N TRP A 129 -40.63 12.03 -20.05
CA TRP A 129 -40.58 13.47 -20.16
C TRP A 129 -40.13 13.85 -21.58
N PRO A 130 -41.06 13.95 -22.55
CA PRO A 130 -40.74 14.13 -23.97
C PRO A 130 -40.27 15.55 -24.33
N TRP A 131 -39.71 16.30 -23.37
CA TRP A 131 -39.04 17.55 -23.70
C TRP A 131 -37.72 17.22 -24.38
N GLY A 132 -37.44 17.86 -25.51
CA GLY A 132 -36.22 17.63 -26.29
C GLY A 132 -34.90 17.84 -25.53
N ARG A 133 -34.95 18.43 -24.32
CA ARG A 133 -33.80 18.68 -23.44
C ARG A 133 -33.64 17.68 -22.29
N ALA A 134 -34.52 16.70 -22.12
CA ALA A 134 -34.49 15.78 -20.97
C ALA A 134 -33.13 15.07 -20.81
N ARG A 135 -32.53 14.61 -21.92
CA ARG A 135 -31.19 13.96 -21.90
C ARG A 135 -30.10 14.90 -21.41
N PHE A 136 -30.10 16.15 -21.88
CA PHE A 136 -29.14 17.16 -21.47
C PHE A 136 -29.26 17.47 -19.96
N ILE A 137 -30.49 17.63 -19.47
CA ILE A 137 -30.76 17.88 -18.05
C ILE A 137 -30.26 16.70 -17.20
N VAL A 138 -30.54 15.46 -17.59
CA VAL A 138 -30.06 14.27 -16.88
C VAL A 138 -28.53 14.25 -16.81
N SER A 139 -27.84 14.48 -17.95
CA SER A 139 -26.38 14.54 -17.96
C SER A 139 -25.83 15.67 -17.08
N LEU A 140 -26.46 16.85 -17.10
CA LEU A 140 -26.06 17.98 -16.27
C LEU A 140 -26.22 17.68 -14.78
N VAL A 141 -27.37 17.14 -14.37
CA VAL A 141 -27.66 16.78 -12.97
C VAL A 141 -26.74 15.66 -12.50
N ALA A 142 -26.54 14.62 -13.32
CA ALA A 142 -25.61 13.53 -13.02
C ALA A 142 -24.17 14.04 -12.86
N GLY A 143 -23.70 14.89 -13.77
CA GLY A 143 -22.37 15.50 -13.70
C GLY A 143 -22.20 16.38 -12.46
N LEU A 144 -23.19 17.20 -12.14
CA LEU A 144 -23.18 18.04 -10.94
C LEU A 144 -23.19 17.20 -9.66
N TYR A 145 -23.99 16.15 -9.62
CA TYR A 145 -24.01 15.21 -8.49
C TYR A 145 -22.65 14.55 -8.31
N ILE A 146 -22.05 14.01 -9.37
CA ILE A 146 -20.72 13.37 -9.30
C ILE A 146 -19.70 14.39 -8.79
N LEU A 147 -19.72 15.62 -9.29
CA LEU A 147 -18.81 16.67 -8.84
C LEU A 147 -18.99 16.98 -7.34
N VAL A 148 -20.22 17.26 -6.89
CA VAL A 148 -20.52 17.60 -5.49
C VAL A 148 -20.23 16.42 -4.56
N GLY A 149 -20.63 15.21 -4.95
CA GLY A 149 -20.41 13.97 -4.21
C GLY A 149 -18.93 13.67 -4.04
N ASN A 150 -18.12 13.80 -5.09
CA ASN A 150 -16.67 13.60 -4.98
C ASN A 150 -15.99 14.72 -4.17
N VAL A 151 -16.46 15.97 -4.24
CA VAL A 151 -15.95 17.05 -3.38
C VAL A 151 -16.26 16.77 -1.92
N TRP A 152 -17.47 16.32 -1.61
CA TRP A 152 -17.87 15.94 -0.26
C TRP A 152 -17.07 14.73 0.25
N LEU A 153 -17.00 13.63 -0.52
CA LEU A 153 -16.19 12.46 -0.19
C LEU A 153 -14.73 12.84 0.02
N ALA A 154 -14.16 13.66 -0.85
CA ALA A 154 -12.78 14.06 -0.71
C ALA A 154 -12.52 15.00 0.48
N ARG A 155 -13.55 15.69 1.00
CA ARG A 155 -13.47 16.43 2.26
C ARG A 155 -13.53 15.50 3.48
N GLU A 156 -14.47 14.56 3.49
CA GLU A 156 -14.66 13.62 4.61
C GLU A 156 -13.52 12.63 4.73
N TYR A 157 -13.02 12.17 3.59
CA TYR A 157 -11.88 11.29 3.53
C TYR A 157 -10.61 12.15 3.55
N GLY A 158 -10.30 13.00 2.57
CA GLY A 158 -9.08 13.83 2.59
C GLY A 158 -8.22 13.68 1.35
N GLY A 159 -8.86 13.48 0.19
CA GLY A 159 -8.21 13.12 -1.07
C GLY A 159 -8.13 14.24 -2.12
N LEU A 160 -8.64 15.45 -1.84
CA LEU A 160 -8.59 16.54 -2.83
C LEU A 160 -7.25 17.26 -2.74
N PRO A 161 -6.36 17.21 -3.75
CA PRO A 161 -5.05 17.86 -3.70
C PRO A 161 -5.13 19.39 -3.50
N LEU A 162 -6.25 20.01 -3.85
CA LEU A 162 -6.50 21.45 -3.67
C LEU A 162 -7.08 21.81 -2.28
N ILE A 163 -7.75 20.88 -1.59
CA ILE A 163 -8.37 21.12 -0.28
C ILE A 163 -7.50 20.51 0.84
N ALA A 164 -7.14 19.24 0.66
CA ALA A 164 -6.21 18.47 1.47
C ALA A 164 -4.80 18.50 0.83
N SER A 165 -4.32 19.68 0.44
CA SER A 165 -2.94 19.79 -0.03
C SER A 165 -2.03 19.24 1.07
N PRO A 166 -1.16 18.25 0.78
CA PRO A 166 -0.21 17.74 1.76
C PRO A 166 0.62 18.87 2.38
N SER A 167 0.85 19.96 1.63
CA SER A 167 1.53 21.16 2.12
C SER A 167 0.87 21.83 3.34
N ARG A 168 -0.44 21.67 3.53
CA ARG A 168 -1.18 22.14 4.73
C ARG A 168 -1.07 21.16 5.89
N LEU A 169 -0.89 19.86 5.61
CA LEU A 169 -0.59 18.83 6.63
C LEU A 169 0.88 18.89 7.05
N ILE A 170 1.77 19.45 6.23
CA ILE A 170 3.17 19.74 6.56
C ILE A 170 3.23 20.94 7.52
N THR A 171 3.16 20.64 8.82
CA THR A 171 3.36 21.61 9.90
C THR A 171 4.80 22.13 9.94
N GLU A 172 5.04 23.21 10.67
CA GLU A 172 6.40 23.69 10.94
C GLU A 172 7.26 22.61 11.62
N GLN A 173 6.66 21.80 12.49
CA GLN A 173 7.32 20.67 13.13
C GLN A 173 7.77 19.62 12.10
N HIS A 174 6.92 19.26 11.13
CA HIS A 174 7.29 18.35 10.05
C HIS A 174 8.48 18.89 9.24
N ARG A 175 8.52 20.19 8.95
CA ARG A 175 9.65 20.82 8.24
C ARG A 175 10.94 20.81 9.05
N LYS A 176 10.85 21.12 10.35
CA LYS A 176 12.01 21.08 11.27
C LYS A 176 12.57 19.67 11.39
N HIS A 177 11.71 18.68 11.53
CA HIS A 177 12.09 17.28 11.60
C HIS A 177 12.71 16.79 10.29
N ALA A 178 12.11 17.10 9.14
CA ALA A 178 12.67 16.77 7.83
C ALA A 178 14.05 17.41 7.60
N ALA A 179 14.26 18.65 8.04
CA ALA A 179 15.57 19.29 8.01
C ALA A 179 16.57 18.58 8.94
N ALA A 180 16.15 18.16 10.14
CA ALA A 180 16.97 17.39 11.05
C ALA A 180 17.36 16.01 10.47
N ALA A 181 16.42 15.31 9.82
CA ALA A 181 16.64 14.05 9.10
C ALA A 181 17.65 14.22 7.97
N MET A 182 17.44 15.21 7.11
CA MET A 182 18.35 15.51 6.00
C MET A 182 19.77 15.83 6.49
N GLU A 183 19.92 16.64 7.54
CA GLU A 183 21.23 16.91 8.15
C GLU A 183 21.84 15.69 8.87
N ALA A 184 21.03 14.74 9.33
CA ALA A 184 21.51 13.51 9.92
C ALA A 184 22.02 12.54 8.85
N MET A 185 21.33 12.43 7.71
CA MET A 185 21.70 11.51 6.63
C MET A 185 23.03 11.87 5.97
N LYS A 186 23.45 13.15 6.02
CA LYS A 186 24.77 13.60 5.55
C LYS A 186 25.97 12.94 6.24
N ILE A 187 25.77 12.33 7.42
CA ILE A 187 26.84 11.61 8.13
C ILE A 187 27.15 10.27 7.46
N ILE A 188 26.18 9.71 6.75
CA ILE A 188 26.32 8.41 6.11
C ILE A 188 27.10 8.61 4.80
N PRO A 189 28.26 7.97 4.62
CA PRO A 189 29.04 8.09 3.40
C PRO A 189 28.27 7.57 2.18
N PRO A 190 28.45 8.17 0.99
CA PRO A 190 27.91 7.60 -0.25
C PRO A 190 28.40 6.16 -0.46
N GLY A 191 27.48 5.26 -0.83
CA GLY A 191 27.79 3.85 -1.10
C GLY A 191 27.83 2.95 0.13
N ALA A 192 27.73 3.50 1.35
CA ALA A 192 27.59 2.69 2.55
C ALA A 192 26.30 1.86 2.51
N THR A 193 26.32 0.64 3.02
CA THR A 193 25.13 -0.20 3.15
C THR A 193 24.28 0.31 4.31
N VAL A 194 23.02 0.69 4.06
CA VAL A 194 22.15 1.31 5.08
C VAL A 194 20.83 0.57 5.17
N SER A 195 20.36 0.30 6.38
CA SER A 195 18.97 -0.10 6.64
C SER A 195 18.24 1.03 7.36
N ALA A 196 17.16 1.55 6.79
CA ALA A 196 16.51 2.77 7.27
C ALA A 196 14.97 2.67 7.28
N HIS A 197 14.32 3.19 8.32
CA HIS A 197 12.86 3.33 8.36
C HIS A 197 12.32 4.17 7.18
N ASP A 198 11.04 3.99 6.83
CA ASP A 198 10.37 4.64 5.67
C ASP A 198 10.65 6.16 5.55
N GLY A 199 10.64 6.89 6.67
CA GLY A 199 10.93 8.32 6.72
C GLY A 199 12.37 8.62 6.27
N PRO A 200 13.40 8.22 7.04
CA PRO A 200 14.79 8.41 6.67
C PRO A 200 15.19 7.80 5.32
N TYR A 201 14.64 6.64 4.95
CA TYR A 201 14.89 5.97 3.67
C TYR A 201 14.62 6.89 2.48
N SER A 202 13.57 7.71 2.56
CA SER A 202 13.22 8.67 1.52
C SER A 202 14.30 9.76 1.27
N PHE A 203 15.18 10.00 2.25
CA PHE A 203 16.31 10.93 2.13
C PHE A 203 17.61 10.25 1.66
N LEU A 204 17.62 8.91 1.58
CA LEU A 204 18.76 8.09 1.17
C LEU A 204 18.69 7.65 -0.30
N THR A 205 17.85 8.29 -1.11
CA THR A 205 17.70 7.99 -2.56
C THR A 205 19.00 8.14 -3.37
N HIS A 206 19.98 8.86 -2.84
CA HIS A 206 21.32 9.00 -3.42
C HIS A 206 22.27 7.85 -3.07
N ASN A 207 21.88 6.95 -2.15
CA ASN A 207 22.67 5.82 -1.74
C ASN A 207 22.08 4.52 -2.32
N PRO A 208 22.74 3.90 -3.33
CA PRO A 208 22.21 2.72 -4.02
C PRO A 208 22.12 1.48 -3.11
N ASN A 209 22.83 1.48 -1.98
CA ASN A 209 22.85 0.41 -1.00
C ASN A 209 21.98 0.75 0.23
N ALA A 210 20.97 1.61 0.05
CA ALA A 210 19.95 1.85 1.05
C ALA A 210 18.83 0.83 0.92
N TYR A 211 18.40 0.29 2.06
CA TYR A 211 17.35 -0.70 2.17
C TYR A 211 16.31 -0.26 3.19
N LEU A 212 15.07 -0.67 2.97
CA LEU A 212 13.96 -0.34 3.85
C LEU A 212 14.02 -1.21 5.10
N TYR A 213 14.04 -0.56 6.25
CA TYR A 213 13.96 -1.22 7.54
C TYR A 213 12.52 -1.66 7.80
N HIS A 214 12.35 -2.95 8.00
CA HIS A 214 11.10 -3.52 8.46
C HIS A 214 11.38 -4.27 9.76
N GLY A 215 11.20 -3.60 10.89
CA GLY A 215 11.03 -4.31 12.16
C GLY A 215 9.90 -5.34 11.99
N ASP A 216 10.05 -6.51 12.58
CA ASP A 216 9.01 -7.52 12.50
C ASP A 216 7.74 -7.03 13.25
N LYS A 217 6.61 -7.72 13.08
CA LYS A 217 5.36 -7.38 13.79
C LYS A 217 5.31 -7.94 15.21
N THR A 218 6.31 -8.73 15.61
CA THR A 218 6.29 -9.59 16.80
C THR A 218 7.32 -9.19 17.86
N GLY A 219 8.17 -8.20 17.61
CA GLY A 219 9.25 -7.87 18.53
C GLY A 219 10.59 -8.57 18.24
N HIS A 220 10.70 -9.35 17.17
CA HIS A 220 11.96 -10.02 16.81
C HIS A 220 12.91 -9.09 16.05
N VAL A 221 14.07 -9.01 16.69
CA VAL A 221 15.30 -8.34 16.33
C VAL A 221 15.68 -8.54 14.87
N ILE A 222 16.31 -7.53 14.28
CA ILE A 222 17.17 -7.63 13.08
C ILE A 222 18.10 -8.87 13.16
N VAL A 223 18.49 -9.30 14.37
CA VAL A 223 19.34 -10.47 14.61
C VAL A 223 18.66 -11.79 14.27
N ASP A 224 17.35 -11.95 14.50
CA ASP A 224 16.60 -13.13 14.05
C ASP A 224 16.46 -13.18 12.52
N PHE A 225 16.57 -12.01 11.86
CA PHE A 225 16.73 -11.90 10.41
C PHE A 225 18.05 -12.56 10.00
N TYR A 226 19.18 -12.25 10.65
CA TYR A 226 20.49 -12.91 10.44
C TYR A 226 20.50 -14.40 10.81
N GLU A 227 19.72 -14.85 11.80
CA GLU A 227 19.62 -16.25 12.23
C GLU A 227 18.56 -17.08 11.46
N GLY A 228 17.99 -16.56 10.37
CA GLY A 228 17.24 -17.37 9.41
C GLY A 228 15.81 -17.76 9.80
N LYS A 229 15.17 -17.08 10.76
CA LYS A 229 13.74 -17.32 11.06
C LYS A 229 12.85 -16.65 10.01
N ARG A 230 12.34 -17.48 9.09
CA ARG A 230 11.34 -17.11 8.06
C ARG A 230 9.98 -16.82 8.71
N THR A 231 9.74 -15.59 9.14
CA THR A 231 8.39 -15.17 9.54
C THR A 231 7.85 -14.11 8.57
N HIS A 232 6.78 -14.47 7.87
CA HIS A 232 5.91 -13.61 7.05
C HIS A 232 6.49 -12.99 5.77
N GLY A 233 6.49 -13.77 4.67
CA GLY A 233 6.08 -13.36 3.32
C GLY A 233 6.79 -12.19 2.61
N TYR A 234 7.73 -11.53 3.27
CA TYR A 234 8.79 -10.77 2.65
C TYR A 234 9.97 -11.73 2.59
N GLU A 235 10.08 -12.48 1.50
CA GLU A 235 11.39 -12.94 1.06
C GLU A 235 12.19 -11.71 0.65
N MET A 236 12.60 -10.95 1.66
CA MET A 236 13.66 -9.99 1.55
C MET A 236 14.91 -10.84 1.32
N TRP A 237 15.28 -10.97 0.04
CA TRP A 237 16.56 -11.52 -0.43
C TRP A 237 17.69 -11.24 0.59
N PRO A 238 18.61 -12.20 0.83
CA PRO A 238 19.19 -12.48 2.13
C PRO A 238 19.94 -11.27 2.69
N PHE A 239 19.23 -10.48 3.51
CA PHE A 239 19.83 -9.50 4.40
C PHE A 239 20.79 -10.15 5.41
N THR A 240 20.74 -11.48 5.54
CA THR A 240 21.66 -12.28 6.36
C THR A 240 23.09 -12.31 5.84
N ALA A 241 23.33 -11.93 4.59
CA ALA A 241 24.63 -12.01 3.95
C ALA A 241 25.28 -10.64 3.65
N MET A 242 24.62 -9.52 3.97
CA MET A 242 25.12 -8.18 3.68
C MET A 242 25.48 -7.45 4.98
N ASP A 243 26.73 -7.02 5.10
CA ASP A 243 27.18 -6.16 6.21
C ASP A 243 26.45 -4.80 6.13
N ILE A 244 25.40 -4.63 6.95
CA ILE A 244 24.71 -3.34 7.10
C ILE A 244 25.62 -2.40 7.89
N GLU A 245 26.19 -1.41 7.21
CA GLU A 245 27.11 -0.47 7.84
C GLU A 245 26.40 0.53 8.76
N TYR A 246 25.19 0.94 8.40
CA TYR A 246 24.39 1.90 9.16
C TYR A 246 22.94 1.45 9.34
N ILE A 247 22.40 1.65 10.54
CA ILE A 247 20.97 1.50 10.82
C ILE A 247 20.41 2.87 11.17
N VAL A 248 19.29 3.25 10.54
CA VAL A 248 18.64 4.55 10.77
C VAL A 248 17.20 4.35 11.21
N LEU A 249 16.91 4.73 12.44
CA LEU A 249 15.60 4.63 13.05
C LEU A 249 15.03 6.02 13.32
N ASP A 250 13.71 6.17 13.18
CA ASP A 250 13.01 7.44 13.40
C ASP A 250 11.75 7.23 14.25
N SER A 251 11.87 7.51 15.54
CA SER A 251 10.75 7.40 16.49
C SER A 251 9.81 8.60 16.47
N ASN A 252 10.22 9.72 15.86
CA ASN A 252 9.48 10.97 15.83
C ASN A 252 8.86 11.29 14.47
N ALA A 253 9.01 10.39 13.50
CA ALA A 253 8.36 10.47 12.20
C ALA A 253 6.88 10.92 12.33
N PRO A 254 6.36 11.74 11.41
CA PRO A 254 4.95 12.16 11.40
C PRO A 254 4.00 10.96 11.48
N HIS A 255 2.80 11.12 12.05
CA HIS A 255 1.84 10.02 12.28
C HIS A 255 1.46 9.20 11.02
N GLU A 256 1.68 9.75 9.84
CA GLU A 256 1.39 9.11 8.55
C GLU A 256 2.53 8.19 8.06
N VAL A 257 3.69 8.24 8.70
CA VAL A 257 4.87 7.42 8.38
C VAL A 257 5.10 6.41 9.49
N ARG A 258 5.55 5.20 9.13
CA ARG A 258 5.86 4.15 10.11
C ARG A 258 7.02 4.60 11.01
N LYS A 259 6.70 4.98 12.24
CA LYS A 259 7.70 5.32 13.26
C LYS A 259 8.44 4.07 13.72
N ALA A 260 9.70 4.23 14.07
CA ALA A 260 10.42 3.24 14.86
C ALA A 260 9.76 3.15 16.23
N ASN A 261 9.53 1.92 16.69
CA ASN A 261 9.07 1.73 18.04
C ASN A 261 10.23 1.96 19.00
N ALA A 262 9.94 2.26 20.26
CA ALA A 262 10.98 2.43 21.27
C ALA A 262 11.82 1.15 21.47
N TRP A 263 11.22 -0.03 21.23
CA TRP A 263 11.93 -1.31 21.31
C TRP A 263 12.92 -1.50 20.16
N ASP A 264 12.59 -1.10 18.92
CA ASP A 264 13.53 -1.13 17.79
C ASP A 264 14.84 -0.36 18.14
N VAL A 265 14.69 0.81 18.75
CA VAL A 265 15.83 1.64 19.19
C VAL A 265 16.61 0.95 20.32
N THR A 266 15.90 0.37 21.29
CA THR A 266 16.49 -0.32 22.44
C THR A 266 17.26 -1.57 22.01
N ASP A 267 16.74 -2.32 21.04
CA ASP A 267 17.34 -3.53 20.52
C ASP A 267 18.66 -3.24 19.79
N VAL A 268 18.69 -2.21 18.94
CA VAL A 268 19.93 -1.82 18.26
C VAL A 268 20.93 -1.22 19.24
N LEU A 269 20.48 -0.49 20.27
CA LEU A 269 21.35 -0.02 21.37
C LEU A 269 21.98 -1.17 22.16
N ALA A 270 21.25 -2.26 22.37
CA ALA A 270 21.75 -3.45 23.06
C ALA A 270 22.68 -4.31 22.18
N HIS A 271 22.69 -4.09 20.86
CA HIS A 271 23.49 -4.88 19.94
C HIS A 271 24.99 -4.60 20.09
N PRO A 272 25.84 -5.62 20.34
CA PRO A 272 27.26 -5.40 20.65
C PRO A 272 28.05 -4.81 19.48
N ASP A 273 27.63 -5.10 18.25
CA ASP A 273 28.35 -4.70 17.04
C ASP A 273 28.00 -3.30 16.53
N TYR A 274 26.95 -2.65 17.05
CA TYR A 274 26.58 -1.30 16.64
C TYR A 274 26.90 -0.29 17.72
N GLU A 275 27.21 0.93 17.30
CA GLU A 275 27.34 2.09 18.17
C GLU A 275 26.41 3.22 17.70
N LEU A 276 25.78 3.90 18.65
CA LEU A 276 24.98 5.08 18.36
C LEU A 276 25.92 6.25 18.04
N ILE A 277 25.89 6.76 16.81
CA ILE A 277 26.72 7.89 16.39
C ILE A 277 25.97 9.22 16.40
N ARG A 278 24.64 9.19 16.31
CA ARG A 278 23.80 10.40 16.40
C ARG A 278 22.41 10.06 16.90
N ALA A 279 21.95 10.84 17.88
CA ALA A 279 20.55 10.89 18.30
C ALA A 279 20.09 12.35 18.28
N ARG A 280 19.10 12.68 17.45
CA ARG A 280 18.54 14.04 17.38
C ARG A 280 17.10 13.99 16.91
N ASP A 281 16.22 14.62 17.67
CA ASP A 281 14.80 14.75 17.31
C ASP A 281 14.13 13.42 16.95
N GLY A 282 14.40 12.37 17.75
CA GLY A 282 13.87 11.02 17.54
C GLY A 282 14.49 10.25 16.37
N LEU A 283 15.46 10.83 15.65
CA LEU A 283 16.30 10.11 14.69
C LEU A 283 17.52 9.52 15.39
N TYR A 284 17.73 8.23 15.20
CA TYR A 284 18.87 7.47 15.72
C TYR A 284 19.65 6.88 14.55
N ILE A 285 20.94 7.20 14.48
CA ILE A 285 21.86 6.60 13.51
C ILE A 285 22.84 5.74 14.28
N PHE A 286 22.86 4.47 13.92
CA PHE A 286 23.80 3.48 14.42
C PHE A 286 24.80 3.14 13.32
N LYS A 287 26.05 2.89 13.72
CA LYS A 287 27.13 2.47 12.83
C LYS A 287 27.68 1.14 13.30
N LEU A 288 27.97 0.24 12.36
CA LEU A 288 28.67 -1.00 12.62
C LEU A 288 30.12 -0.70 13.08
N LYS A 289 30.49 -1.20 14.26
CA LYS A 289 31.82 -1.05 14.84
C LYS A 289 32.87 -1.72 13.96
N GLU A 290 34.05 -1.11 13.88
CA GLU A 290 35.17 -1.64 13.08
C GLU A 290 35.59 -3.05 13.54
N SER A 291 35.48 -3.34 14.84
CA SER A 291 35.75 -4.66 15.41
C SER A 291 34.81 -5.75 14.89
N ALA A 292 33.57 -5.39 14.55
CA ALA A 292 32.59 -6.32 14.00
C ALA A 292 32.84 -6.59 12.51
N ARG A 293 33.16 -5.54 11.73
CA ARG A 293 33.52 -5.66 10.29
C ARG A 293 34.63 -6.69 10.04
N ARG A 294 35.65 -6.71 10.92
CA ARG A 294 36.77 -7.67 10.80
C ARG A 294 36.32 -9.11 10.99
N LYS A 295 35.36 -9.38 11.89
CA LYS A 295 34.85 -10.74 12.13
C LYS A 295 34.13 -11.28 10.90
N THR A 296 33.30 -10.47 10.23
CA THR A 296 32.62 -10.89 9.00
C THR A 296 33.61 -11.20 7.88
N ALA A 297 34.61 -10.33 7.69
CA ALA A 297 35.64 -10.53 6.67
C ALA A 297 36.47 -11.80 6.88
N THR A 298 36.78 -12.16 8.13
CA THR A 298 37.54 -13.39 8.45
C THR A 298 36.67 -14.65 8.44
N GLY A 299 35.40 -14.56 8.83
CA GLY A 299 34.50 -15.72 8.89
C GLY A 299 34.12 -16.27 7.51
N LEU A 300 34.10 -15.43 6.48
CA LEU A 300 33.82 -15.86 5.10
C LEU A 300 34.98 -16.61 4.44
N SER A 301 36.20 -16.55 4.97
CA SER A 301 37.33 -17.29 4.39
C SER A 301 37.47 -18.72 4.91
N GLU A 302 36.83 -19.08 6.01
CA GLU A 302 36.97 -20.43 6.62
C GLU A 302 35.90 -21.43 6.17
N SER A 303 34.82 -20.99 5.52
CA SER A 303 33.75 -21.88 5.04
C SER A 303 33.90 -22.33 3.58
N GLY A 304 35.08 -22.13 2.96
CA GLY A 304 35.32 -22.33 1.52
C GLY A 304 35.95 -23.67 1.11
N ASP A 305 36.44 -24.48 2.05
CA ASP A 305 37.08 -25.76 1.76
C ASP A 305 36.26 -26.92 2.38
N GLY A 306 35.34 -27.48 1.58
CA GLY A 306 34.54 -28.66 1.91
C GLY A 306 33.88 -29.27 0.68
#